data_AF-A0A9N9QZE0-F1
#
_entry.id   AF-A0A9N9QZE0-F1
#
_cell.length_a   1.000
_cell.length_b   1.000
_cell.length_c   1.000
_cell.angle_alpha   90.00
_cell.angle_beta   90.00
_cell.angle_gamma   90.00
#
_symmetry.space_group_name_H-M   'P 1'
#
loop_
_entity.id
_entity.type
_entity.pdbx_description
1 polymer ?
#
loop_
_entity_poly.entity_id
_entity_poly.type
_entity_poly.pdbx_seq_one_letter_code
_entity_poly.pdbx_strand_id
1 'polypeptide(L)'
;MEEVKCIKQELSGLKESCEFNRNQSDRQALKISNLELKISNILKMESSIDATTYKINALEKGLALRDQWTRLNNIEVKGVPIKTNENIFSVIKSLTNEVGQSCRKYQINYIARVPMQNHKEKYIVINFVNRYIKEKFIAAAQAKKHITAADIGFGVN
;
A
#
# COMPACT_ATOMS: atom_id res chain seq x y z
N MET A 1 -34.18 79.84 17.17
CA MET A 1 -32.91 79.80 16.39
C MET A 1 -32.07 78.60 16.84
N GLU A 2 -31.98 78.33 18.15
CA GLU A 2 -31.39 77.12 18.76
C GLU A 2 -31.88 75.78 18.16
N GLU A 3 -33.18 75.55 18.04
CA GLU A 3 -33.72 74.27 17.54
C GLU A 3 -33.26 73.95 16.11
N VAL A 4 -33.26 74.96 15.22
CA VAL A 4 -32.75 74.81 13.84
C VAL A 4 -31.26 74.49 13.82
N LYS A 5 -30.50 74.97 14.82
CA LYS A 5 -29.07 74.70 14.96
C LYS A 5 -28.82 73.28 15.47
N CYS A 6 -29.64 72.83 16.44
CA CYS A 6 -29.63 71.46 16.96
C CYS A 6 -29.94 70.43 15.86
N ILE A 7 -31.01 70.66 15.10
CA ILE A 7 -31.41 69.79 13.97
C ILE A 7 -30.30 69.72 12.91
N LYS A 8 -29.62 70.83 12.60
CA LYS A 8 -28.48 70.83 11.66
C LYS A 8 -27.31 69.98 12.17
N GLN A 9 -27.06 70.00 13.47
CA GLN A 9 -26.00 69.20 14.09
C GLN A 9 -26.34 67.70 14.03
N GLU A 10 -27.57 67.32 14.35
CA GLU A 10 -28.05 65.94 14.23
C GLU A 10 -28.04 65.46 12.78
N LEU A 11 -28.43 66.31 11.82
CA LEU A 11 -28.39 66.00 10.39
C LEU A 11 -26.94 65.79 9.90
N SER A 12 -25.99 66.56 10.41
CA SER A 12 -24.56 66.37 10.12
C SER A 12 -24.05 65.04 10.68
N GLY A 13 -24.37 64.72 11.94
CA GLY A 13 -24.00 63.44 12.56
C GLY A 13 -24.64 62.24 11.86
N LEU A 14 -25.89 62.38 11.39
CA LEU A 14 -26.57 61.35 10.61
C LEU A 14 -25.87 61.14 9.25
N LYS A 15 -25.48 62.23 8.57
CA LYS A 15 -24.74 62.16 7.31
C LYS A 15 -23.42 61.40 7.47
N GLU A 16 -22.65 61.74 8.50
CA GLU A 16 -21.38 61.05 8.82
C GLU A 16 -21.60 59.56 9.12
N SER A 17 -22.66 59.23 9.87
CA SER A 17 -23.04 57.84 10.15
C SER A 17 -23.42 57.08 8.87
N CYS A 18 -24.18 57.70 7.96
CA CYS A 18 -24.53 57.10 6.67
C CYS A 18 -23.30 56.87 5.79
N GLU A 19 -22.36 57.82 5.71
CA GLU A 19 -21.12 57.67 4.96
C GLU A 19 -20.23 56.56 5.56
N PHE A 20 -20.09 56.52 6.88
CA PHE A 20 -19.36 55.46 7.58
C PHE A 20 -19.97 54.07 7.30
N ASN A 21 -21.29 53.94 7.43
CA ASN A 21 -22.00 52.68 7.18
C ASN A 21 -21.88 52.25 5.72
N ARG A 22 -21.95 53.19 4.77
CA ARG A 22 -21.73 52.90 3.34
C ARG A 22 -20.33 52.33 3.10
N ASN A 23 -19.29 52.98 3.64
CA ASN A 23 -17.91 52.52 3.49
C ASN A 23 -17.68 51.14 4.15
N GLN A 24 -18.31 50.88 5.30
CA GLN A 24 -18.33 49.56 5.93
C GLN A 24 -19.01 48.52 5.03
N SER A 25 -20.16 48.86 4.47
CA SER A 25 -20.92 47.97 3.58
C SER A 25 -20.13 47.60 2.33
N ASP A 26 -19.50 48.58 1.67
CA ASP A 26 -18.63 48.36 0.51
C ASP A 26 -17.44 47.45 0.87
N ARG A 27 -16.82 47.67 2.04
CA ARG A 27 -15.72 46.82 2.52
C ARG A 27 -16.16 45.39 2.82
N GLN A 28 -17.36 45.21 3.35
CA GLN A 28 -17.93 43.88 3.59
C GLN A 28 -18.23 43.17 2.27
N ALA A 29 -18.80 43.86 1.28
CA ALA A 29 -19.05 43.31 -0.05
C ALA A 29 -17.77 42.77 -0.71
N LEU A 30 -16.66 43.52 -0.61
CA LEU A 30 -15.35 43.06 -1.11
C LEU A 30 -14.82 41.83 -0.38
N LYS A 31 -15.02 41.74 0.93
CA LYS A 31 -14.62 40.55 1.71
C LYS A 31 -15.46 39.33 1.31
N ILE A 32 -16.76 39.50 1.13
CA ILE A 32 -17.68 38.44 0.69
C ILE A 32 -17.26 37.91 -0.67
N SER A 33 -17.01 38.79 -1.66
CA SER A 33 -16.57 38.36 -2.99
C SER A 33 -15.24 37.59 -2.95
N ASN A 34 -14.28 38.02 -2.12
CA ASN A 34 -13.04 37.29 -1.92
C ASN A 34 -13.24 35.92 -1.26
N LEU A 35 -14.18 35.79 -0.33
CA LEU A 35 -14.52 34.52 0.30
C LEU A 35 -15.19 33.57 -0.70
N GLU A 36 -16.10 34.05 -1.53
CA GLU A 36 -16.73 33.27 -2.60
C GLU A 36 -15.69 32.68 -3.56
N LEU A 37 -14.69 33.47 -3.96
CA LEU A 37 -13.58 33.00 -4.79
C LEU A 37 -12.75 31.91 -4.09
N LYS A 38 -12.44 32.10 -2.80
CA LYS A 38 -11.72 31.09 -2.01
C LYS A 38 -12.51 29.80 -1.88
N ILE A 39 -13.82 29.88 -1.64
CA ILE A 39 -14.72 28.73 -1.57
C ILE A 39 -14.71 27.97 -2.91
N SER A 40 -14.83 28.68 -4.03
CA SER A 40 -14.76 28.08 -5.37
C SER A 40 -13.46 27.30 -5.60
N ASN A 41 -12.32 27.84 -5.13
CA ASN A 41 -11.04 27.16 -5.23
C ASN A 41 -10.94 25.94 -4.31
N ILE A 42 -11.48 26.00 -3.09
CA ILE A 42 -11.52 24.87 -2.16
C ILE A 42 -12.30 23.70 -2.77
N LEU A 43 -13.47 23.96 -3.36
CA LEU A 43 -14.28 22.92 -4.01
C LEU A 43 -13.56 22.24 -5.18
N LYS A 44 -12.81 23.01 -5.99
CA LYS A 44 -11.97 22.46 -7.07
C LYS A 44 -10.82 21.62 -6.52
N MET A 45 -10.24 22.05 -5.39
CA MET A 45 -9.17 21.31 -4.74
C MET A 45 -9.67 19.99 -4.15
N GLU A 46 -10.84 19.99 -3.51
CA GLU A 46 -11.52 18.79 -3.01
C GLU A 46 -11.75 17.76 -4.12
N SER A 47 -12.30 18.20 -5.25
CA SER A 47 -12.50 17.34 -6.43
C SER A 47 -11.18 16.75 -6.96
N SER A 48 -10.10 17.54 -6.91
CA SER A 48 -8.76 17.10 -7.34
C SER A 48 -8.14 16.11 -6.36
N ILE A 49 -8.39 16.28 -5.05
CA ILE A 49 -7.97 15.35 -3.99
C ILE A 49 -8.66 14.00 -4.17
N ASP A 50 -9.96 13.98 -4.43
CA ASP A 50 -10.70 12.74 -4.66
C ASP A 50 -10.19 11.99 -5.88
N ALA A 51 -9.98 12.71 -6.99
CA ALA A 51 -9.43 12.13 -8.21
C ALA A 51 -8.01 11.56 -8.01
N THR A 52 -7.19 12.22 -7.19
CA THR A 52 -5.83 11.78 -6.88
C THR A 52 -5.85 10.55 -5.97
N THR A 53 -6.66 10.58 -4.93
CA THR A 53 -6.88 9.45 -4.00
C THR A 53 -7.36 8.21 -4.74
N TYR A 54 -8.29 8.37 -5.68
CA TYR A 54 -8.73 7.28 -6.55
C TYR A 54 -7.58 6.68 -7.37
N LYS A 55 -6.75 7.52 -8.00
CA LYS A 55 -5.58 7.06 -8.77
C LYS A 55 -4.56 6.34 -7.91
N ILE A 56 -4.27 6.84 -6.71
CA ILE A 56 -3.37 6.19 -5.75
C ILE A 56 -3.90 4.79 -5.43
N ASN A 57 -5.16 4.68 -5.02
CA ASN A 57 -5.78 3.39 -4.70
C ASN A 57 -5.76 2.41 -5.89
N ALA A 58 -5.98 2.90 -7.11
CA ALA A 58 -5.92 2.07 -8.32
C ALA A 58 -4.49 1.58 -8.60
N LEU A 59 -3.49 2.44 -8.42
CA LEU A 59 -2.08 2.10 -8.59
C LEU A 59 -1.61 1.10 -7.54
N GLU A 60 -1.97 1.30 -6.27
CA GLU A 60 -1.65 0.37 -5.17
C GLU A 60 -2.22 -1.02 -5.43
N LYS A 61 -3.49 -1.10 -5.87
CA LYS A 61 -4.10 -2.37 -6.29
C LYS A 61 -3.34 -3.00 -7.46
N GLY A 62 -2.95 -2.21 -8.46
CA GLY A 62 -2.16 -2.67 -9.60
C GLY A 62 -0.77 -3.20 -9.19
N LEU A 63 -0.11 -2.54 -8.24
CA LEU A 63 1.18 -2.99 -7.68
C LEU A 63 1.01 -4.30 -6.90
N ALA A 64 0.01 -4.38 -6.02
CA ALA A 64 -0.28 -5.60 -5.26
C ALA A 64 -0.56 -6.79 -6.17
N LEU A 65 -1.32 -6.58 -7.25
CA LEU A 65 -1.54 -7.62 -8.26
C LEU A 65 -0.21 -8.02 -8.91
N ARG A 66 0.56 -7.07 -9.44
CA ARG A 66 1.87 -7.38 -10.08
C ARG A 66 2.80 -8.15 -9.14
N ASP A 67 2.84 -7.78 -7.88
CA ASP A 67 3.61 -8.48 -6.86
C ASP A 67 3.13 -9.91 -6.61
N GLN A 68 1.82 -10.16 -6.66
CA GLN A 68 1.30 -11.53 -6.65
C GLN A 68 1.70 -12.28 -7.92
N TRP A 69 1.63 -11.63 -9.09
CA TRP A 69 2.03 -12.21 -10.38
C TRP A 69 3.50 -12.65 -10.40
N THR A 70 4.42 -11.83 -9.88
CA THR A 70 5.85 -12.19 -9.81
C THR A 70 6.11 -13.38 -8.88
N ARG A 71 5.25 -13.59 -7.87
CA ARG A 71 5.31 -14.72 -6.92
C ARG A 71 4.52 -15.95 -7.36
N LEU A 72 3.83 -15.93 -8.50
CA LEU A 72 3.00 -17.07 -8.94
C LEU A 72 3.79 -18.37 -9.10
N ASN A 73 5.07 -18.28 -9.47
CA ASN A 73 5.94 -19.45 -9.63
C ASN A 73 6.76 -19.76 -8.37
N ASN A 74 6.54 -19.02 -7.28
CA ASN A 74 7.23 -19.26 -6.01
C ASN A 74 6.53 -20.35 -5.20
N ILE A 75 7.34 -21.09 -4.46
CA ILE A 75 6.94 -21.96 -3.36
C ILE A 75 7.76 -21.58 -2.12
N GLU A 76 7.09 -21.52 -0.98
CA GLU A 76 7.71 -21.37 0.33
C GLU A 76 7.76 -22.72 1.03
N VAL A 77 8.95 -23.12 1.47
CA VAL A 77 9.17 -24.33 2.26
C VAL A 77 9.55 -23.90 3.68
N LYS A 78 8.66 -24.19 4.63
CA LYS A 78 8.78 -23.85 6.06
C LYS A 78 9.20 -25.08 6.87
N GLY A 79 9.74 -24.85 8.06
CA GLY A 79 10.11 -25.93 9.00
C GLY A 79 11.39 -26.70 8.63
N VAL A 80 12.21 -26.19 7.71
CA VAL A 80 13.50 -26.80 7.35
C VAL A 80 14.59 -26.28 8.29
N PRO A 81 15.21 -27.14 9.13
CA PRO A 81 16.29 -26.72 10.03
C PRO A 81 17.45 -26.09 9.27
N ILE A 82 18.18 -25.18 9.93
CA ILE A 82 19.35 -24.51 9.34
C ILE A 82 20.59 -25.34 9.65
N LYS A 83 21.38 -25.67 8.61
CA LYS A 83 22.70 -26.30 8.76
C LYS A 83 23.79 -25.34 8.26
N THR A 84 24.93 -25.31 8.95
CA THR A 84 26.12 -24.58 8.51
C THR A 84 26.60 -25.15 7.16
N ASN A 85 26.93 -24.28 6.21
CA ASN A 85 27.33 -24.66 4.84
C ASN A 85 26.33 -25.58 4.12
N GLU A 86 25.04 -25.41 4.38
CA GLU A 86 24.02 -26.19 3.68
C GLU A 86 23.96 -25.87 2.19
N ASN A 87 23.74 -26.91 1.38
CA ASN A 87 23.38 -26.75 -0.01
C ASN A 87 21.85 -26.75 -0.13
N ILE A 88 21.25 -25.57 -0.32
CA ILE A 88 19.79 -25.42 -0.37
C ILE A 88 19.18 -26.25 -1.51
N PHE A 89 19.90 -26.39 -2.64
CA PHE A 89 19.44 -27.21 -3.75
C PHE A 89 19.38 -28.69 -3.38
N SER A 90 20.34 -29.23 -2.62
CA SER A 90 20.29 -30.63 -2.21
C SER A 90 19.13 -30.91 -1.26
N VAL A 91 18.82 -29.98 -0.35
CA VAL A 91 17.65 -30.09 0.55
C VAL A 91 16.36 -30.15 -0.25
N ILE A 92 16.20 -29.26 -1.24
CA ILE A 92 15.02 -29.27 -2.10
C ILE A 92 14.96 -30.50 -3.00
N LYS A 93 16.11 -31.00 -3.46
CA LYS A 93 16.17 -32.25 -4.21
C LYS A 93 15.67 -33.43 -3.37
N SER A 94 16.12 -33.54 -2.12
CA SER A 94 15.62 -34.55 -1.18
C SER A 94 14.11 -34.41 -0.96
N LEU A 95 13.61 -33.19 -0.72
CA LEU A 95 12.18 -32.93 -0.59
C LEU A 95 11.38 -33.33 -1.83
N THR A 96 11.88 -33.03 -3.02
CA THR A 96 11.19 -33.37 -4.27
C THR A 96 11.13 -34.89 -4.45
N ASN A 97 12.24 -35.58 -4.19
CA ASN A 97 12.29 -37.04 -4.27
C ASN A 97 11.33 -37.67 -3.27
N GLU A 98 11.25 -37.10 -2.07
CA GLU A 98 10.34 -37.56 -1.01
C GLU A 98 8.87 -37.47 -1.44
N VAL A 99 8.48 -36.43 -2.18
CA VAL A 99 7.12 -36.34 -2.74
C VAL A 99 6.95 -37.10 -4.07
N GLY A 100 7.93 -37.92 -4.47
CA GLY A 100 7.88 -38.71 -5.70
C GLY A 100 8.06 -37.90 -6.98
N GLN A 101 8.67 -36.71 -6.90
CA GLN A 101 8.95 -35.83 -8.04
C GLN A 101 10.46 -35.61 -8.20
N SER A 102 10.98 -35.73 -9.41
CA SER A 102 12.39 -35.34 -9.66
C SER A 102 12.47 -33.87 -10.05
N CYS A 103 13.20 -33.08 -9.27
CA CYS A 103 13.50 -31.69 -9.60
C CYS A 103 14.93 -31.55 -10.12
N ARG A 104 15.08 -31.03 -11.33
CA ARG A 104 16.36 -30.76 -11.98
C ARG A 104 16.73 -29.29 -11.83
N LYS A 105 18.04 -29.00 -11.73
CA LYS A 105 18.54 -27.65 -11.44
C LYS A 105 18.07 -26.59 -12.44
N TYR A 106 17.96 -26.93 -13.73
CA TYR A 106 17.49 -26.00 -14.77
C TYR A 106 15.99 -25.64 -14.66
N GLN A 107 15.21 -26.37 -13.86
CA GLN A 107 13.79 -26.08 -13.64
C GLN A 107 13.60 -25.02 -12.55
N ILE A 108 14.66 -24.71 -11.80
CA ILE A 108 14.69 -23.69 -10.76
C ILE A 108 15.37 -22.45 -11.34
N ASN A 109 14.65 -21.34 -11.29
CA ASN A 109 15.18 -20.04 -11.66
C ASN A 109 15.98 -19.44 -10.50
N TYR A 110 15.42 -19.51 -9.28
CA TYR A 110 16.03 -18.96 -8.08
C TYR A 110 15.69 -19.81 -6.85
N ILE A 111 16.65 -19.94 -5.93
CA ILE A 111 16.45 -20.61 -4.65
C ILE A 111 17.30 -19.94 -3.57
N ALA A 112 16.67 -19.59 -2.45
CA ALA A 112 17.38 -19.01 -1.31
C ALA A 112 16.56 -19.11 -0.02
N ARG A 113 17.23 -18.92 1.12
CA ARG A 113 16.54 -18.63 2.37
C ARG A 113 16.16 -17.16 2.42
N VAL A 114 14.94 -16.88 2.85
CA VAL A 114 14.49 -15.50 3.03
C VAL A 114 14.92 -15.02 4.42
N PRO A 115 15.65 -13.90 4.51
CA PRO A 115 15.96 -13.29 5.80
C PRO A 115 14.66 -12.73 6.39
N MET A 116 14.31 -13.18 7.59
CA MET A 116 13.23 -12.60 8.38
C MET A 116 13.84 -11.91 9.60
N GLN A 117 13.42 -10.69 9.88
CA GLN A 117 13.72 -10.04 11.15
C GLN A 117 13.03 -10.84 12.27
N ASN A 118 13.78 -11.13 13.33
CA ASN A 118 13.31 -11.78 14.57
C ASN A 118 12.90 -13.26 14.52
N HIS A 119 13.01 -13.94 13.37
CA HIS A 119 12.76 -15.39 13.30
C HIS A 119 14.07 -16.18 13.22
N LYS A 120 14.25 -17.12 14.17
CA LYS A 120 15.34 -18.11 14.13
C LYS A 120 15.19 -19.08 12.94
N GLU A 121 13.96 -19.34 12.52
CA GLU A 121 13.65 -20.24 11.41
C GLU A 121 13.43 -19.44 10.12
N LYS A 122 14.39 -19.53 9.20
CA LYS A 122 14.29 -18.92 7.86
C LYS A 122 13.66 -19.94 6.90
N TYR A 123 12.57 -19.59 6.21
CA TYR A 123 12.02 -20.46 5.17
C TYR A 123 12.85 -20.38 3.88
N ILE A 124 12.71 -21.40 3.04
CA ILE A 124 13.31 -21.46 1.72
C ILE A 124 12.26 -21.01 0.70
N VAL A 125 12.63 -20.11 -0.20
CA VAL A 125 11.85 -19.79 -1.40
C VAL A 125 12.48 -20.46 -2.61
N ILE A 126 11.63 -21.08 -3.41
CA ILE A 126 11.99 -21.66 -4.70
C ILE A 126 11.13 -20.98 -5.76
N ASN A 127 11.75 -20.35 -6.76
CA ASN A 127 11.08 -19.88 -7.97
C ASN A 127 11.31 -20.90 -9.09
N PHE A 128 10.23 -21.50 -9.58
CA PHE A 128 10.27 -22.41 -10.72
C PHE A 128 10.22 -21.64 -12.04
N VAL A 129 10.95 -22.12 -13.04
CA VAL A 129 10.89 -21.56 -14.40
C VAL A 129 9.50 -21.78 -15.00
N ASN A 130 8.88 -22.93 -14.72
CA ASN A 130 7.60 -23.32 -15.29
C ASN A 130 6.56 -23.57 -14.19
N ARG A 131 5.42 -22.88 -14.29
CA ARG A 131 4.29 -23.02 -13.36
C ARG A 131 3.75 -24.45 -13.27
N TYR A 132 3.69 -25.20 -14.37
CA TYR A 132 3.19 -26.58 -14.35
C TYR A 132 4.04 -27.50 -13.45
N ILE A 133 5.35 -27.25 -13.35
CA ILE A 133 6.23 -28.01 -12.45
C ILE A 133 5.91 -27.67 -10.99
N LYS A 134 5.72 -26.37 -10.70
CA LYS A 134 5.29 -25.89 -9.39
C LYS A 134 3.99 -26.57 -8.95
N GLU A 135 2.93 -26.49 -9.77
CA GLU A 135 1.61 -27.03 -9.43
C GLU A 135 1.65 -28.55 -9.24
N LYS A 136 2.40 -29.27 -10.09
CA LYS A 136 2.61 -30.72 -9.92
C LYS A 136 3.31 -31.05 -8.60
N PHE A 137 4.33 -30.29 -8.22
CA PHE A 137 5.01 -30.46 -6.94
C PHE A 137 4.09 -30.18 -5.76
N ILE A 138 3.29 -29.11 -5.81
CA ILE A 138 2.31 -28.79 -4.75
C ILE A 138 1.27 -29.91 -4.61
N ALA A 139 0.71 -30.39 -5.73
CA ALA A 139 -0.26 -31.48 -5.72
C ALA A 139 0.33 -32.77 -5.12
N ALA A 140 1.57 -33.12 -5.49
CA ALA A 140 2.26 -34.28 -4.94
C ALA A 140 2.54 -34.13 -3.42
N ALA A 141 2.98 -32.95 -2.98
CA ALA A 141 3.22 -32.66 -1.57
C ALA A 141 1.91 -32.72 -0.75
N GLN A 142 0.81 -32.18 -1.28
CA GLN A 142 -0.51 -32.26 -0.66
C GLN A 142 -1.02 -33.70 -0.55
N ALA A 143 -0.80 -34.52 -1.58
CA ALA A 143 -1.18 -35.93 -1.56
C ALA A 143 -0.42 -36.73 -0.48
N LYS A 144 0.84 -36.38 -0.22
CA LYS A 144 1.66 -37.02 0.81
C LYS A 144 1.26 -36.66 2.26
N LYS A 145 0.58 -35.52 2.46
CA LYS A 145 0.04 -34.97 3.73
C LYS A 145 1.06 -34.67 4.84
N HIS A 146 2.02 -35.55 5.10
CA HIS A 146 3.01 -35.40 6.16
C HIS A 146 4.41 -35.57 5.58
N ILE A 147 5.21 -34.51 5.70
CA ILE A 147 6.63 -34.50 5.36
C ILE A 147 7.34 -33.91 6.57
N THR A 148 8.23 -34.68 7.16
CA THR A 148 8.99 -34.29 8.34
C THR A 148 10.41 -33.90 7.95
N ALA A 149 11.11 -33.20 8.85
CA ALA A 149 12.52 -32.88 8.64
C ALA A 149 13.39 -34.15 8.53
N ALA A 150 12.98 -35.26 9.16
CA ALA A 150 13.67 -36.55 9.06
C ALA A 150 13.67 -37.09 7.63
N ASP A 151 12.52 -37.02 6.96
CA ASP A 151 12.33 -37.51 5.59
C ASP A 151 13.23 -36.78 4.56
N ILE A 152 13.65 -35.55 4.89
CA ILE A 152 14.55 -34.74 4.06
C ILE A 152 16.00 -34.72 4.55
N GLY A 153 16.39 -35.67 5.42
CA GLY A 153 17.77 -35.86 5.86
C GLY A 153 18.21 -35.01 7.06
N PHE A 154 17.25 -34.58 7.87
CA PHE A 154 17.50 -33.90 9.16
C PHE A 154 17.03 -34.75 10.36
N GLY A 155 16.92 -36.06 10.16
CA GLY A 155 16.66 -36.99 11.25
C GLY A 155 17.82 -36.96 12.24
N VAL A 156 17.49 -36.96 13.53
CA VAL A 156 18.46 -37.16 14.60
C VAL A 156 18.88 -38.64 14.49
N ASN A 157 20.18 -38.90 14.35
CA ASN A 157 20.71 -40.23 14.63
C ASN A 157 20.57 -40.53 16.13
#